data_AF-A0A6G9ZZI8-F1
#
_entry.id   AF-A0A6G9ZZI8-F1
#
_cell.length_a   1.000
_cell.length_b   1.000
_cell.length_c   1.000
_cell.angle_alpha   90.00
_cell.angle_beta   90.00
_cell.angle_gamma   90.00
#
_symmetry.space_group_name_H-M   'P 1'
#
loop_
_entity.id
_entity.type
_entity.pdbx_description
1 polymer ?
#
loop_
_entity_poly.entity_id
_entity_poly.type
_entity_poly.pdbx_seq_one_letter_code
_entity_poly.pdbx_strand_id
1 'polypeptide(L)'
;MKTNDIVINKVKKWLEAEGKSYKWLAEQLGVSKPLVGFMLNGERTLKPERIEQLAKIMGITTKELVQSDAIKKDQLTVNLRGELSNRRSKRELDSLLFAINDYLGLKEQVK
;
A
#
# COMPACT_ATOMS: atom_id res chain seq x y z
N MET A 1 1.11 10.31 5.45
CA MET A 1 0.74 10.57 4.04
C MET A 1 -0.64 10.00 3.79
N LYS A 2 -1.51 10.70 3.07
CA LYS A 2 -2.82 10.13 2.70
C LYS A 2 -2.59 9.09 1.61
N THR A 3 -3.30 7.96 1.66
CA THR A 3 -3.22 6.87 0.66
C THR A 3 -3.34 7.37 -0.78
N ASN A 4 -4.15 8.41 -0.98
CA ASN A 4 -4.35 9.06 -2.27
C ASN A 4 -3.02 9.58 -2.86
N ASP A 5 -2.19 10.22 -2.05
CA ASP A 5 -0.93 10.84 -2.49
C ASP A 5 0.11 9.77 -2.90
N ILE A 6 0.11 8.62 -2.22
CA ILE A 6 0.98 7.48 -2.54
C ILE A 6 0.62 6.92 -3.91
N VAL A 7 -0.67 6.65 -4.14
CA VAL A 7 -1.18 6.13 -5.41
C VAL A 7 -0.92 7.10 -6.55
N ILE A 8 -1.22 8.39 -6.35
CA ILE A 8 -0.98 9.44 -7.36
C ILE A 8 0.48 9.49 -7.79
N ASN A 9 1.41 9.51 -6.84
CA ASN A 9 2.84 9.56 -7.14
C ASN A 9 3.33 8.32 -7.88
N LYS A 10 2.84 7.13 -7.51
CA LYS A 10 3.18 5.88 -8.22
C LYS A 10 2.67 5.89 -9.66
N VAL A 11 1.42 6.31 -9.87
CA VAL A 11 0.83 6.38 -11.21
C VAL A 11 1.59 7.39 -12.07
N LYS A 12 1.96 8.57 -11.55
CA LYS A 12 2.77 9.55 -12.30
C LYS A 12 4.12 8.98 -12.72
N LYS A 13 4.87 8.39 -11.78
CA LYS A 13 6.17 7.77 -12.08
C LYS A 13 6.06 6.65 -13.12
N TRP A 14 5.01 5.83 -13.01
CA TRP A 14 4.78 4.76 -13.97
C TRP A 14 4.44 5.29 -15.37
N LEU A 15 3.60 6.33 -15.46
CA LEU A 15 3.29 6.99 -16.74
C LEU A 15 4.56 7.58 -17.39
N GLU A 16 5.41 8.23 -16.59
CA GLU A 16 6.69 8.77 -17.06
C GLU A 16 7.63 7.65 -17.54
N ALA A 17 7.74 6.56 -16.77
CA ALA A 17 8.60 5.41 -17.11
C ALA A 17 8.16 4.70 -18.40
N GLU A 18 6.86 4.61 -18.66
CA GLU A 18 6.32 3.98 -19.88
C GLU A 18 6.05 4.98 -21.02
N GLY A 19 6.37 6.27 -20.85
CA GLY A 19 6.13 7.30 -21.87
C GLY A 19 4.64 7.50 -22.19
N LYS A 20 3.76 7.19 -21.24
CA LYS A 20 2.29 7.23 -21.42
C LYS A 20 1.72 8.58 -21.04
N SER A 21 0.83 9.10 -21.89
CA SER A 21 0.18 10.39 -21.66
C SER A 21 -1.07 10.27 -20.77
N TYR A 22 -1.49 11.38 -20.16
CA TYR A 22 -2.76 11.43 -19.44
C TYR A 22 -3.98 11.18 -20.34
N LYS A 23 -3.87 11.47 -21.65
CA LYS A 23 -4.90 11.14 -22.62
C LYS A 23 -5.03 9.63 -22.77
N TRP A 24 -3.90 8.93 -22.88
CA TRP A 24 -3.88 7.46 -22.95
C TRP A 24 -4.49 6.84 -21.69
N LEU A 25 -4.11 7.33 -20.50
CA LEU A 25 -4.68 6.82 -19.26
C LEU A 25 -6.20 7.06 -19.18
N ALA A 26 -6.68 8.20 -19.66
CA ALA A 26 -8.10 8.52 -19.72
C ALA A 26 -8.87 7.55 -20.63
N GLU A 27 -8.30 7.19 -21.79
CA GLU A 27 -8.84 6.20 -22.70
C GLU A 27 -8.93 4.82 -22.05
N GLN A 28 -7.88 4.38 -21.34
CA GLN A 28 -7.88 3.08 -20.63
C GLN A 28 -8.88 3.03 -19.47
N LEU A 29 -9.09 4.15 -18.78
CA LEU A 29 -10.03 4.25 -17.65
C LEU A 29 -11.48 4.52 -18.09
N GLY A 30 -11.71 4.78 -19.38
CA GLY A 30 -13.01 5.16 -19.92
C GLY A 30 -13.53 6.48 -19.33
N VAL A 31 -12.64 7.46 -19.10
CA VAL A 31 -12.98 8.76 -18.48
C VAL A 31 -12.45 9.94 -19.29
N SER A 32 -12.88 11.15 -18.93
CA SER A 32 -12.39 12.37 -19.56
C SER A 32 -10.97 12.71 -19.09
N LYS A 33 -10.15 13.28 -20.00
CA LYS A 33 -8.79 13.76 -19.70
C LYS A 33 -8.76 14.76 -18.52
N PRO A 34 -9.70 15.72 -18.38
CA PRO A 34 -9.73 16.61 -17.21
C PRO A 34 -9.92 15.86 -15.90
N LEU A 35 -10.73 14.78 -15.88
CA LEU A 35 -10.92 13.99 -14.67
C LEU A 35 -9.62 13.31 -14.23
N VAL A 36 -8.83 12.78 -15.17
CA VAL A 36 -7.50 12.24 -14.87
C VAL A 36 -6.58 13.30 -14.30
N GLY A 37 -6.59 14.51 -14.87
CA GLY A 37 -5.86 15.66 -14.32
C GLY A 37 -6.24 15.96 -12.87
N PHE A 38 -7.54 16.09 -12.58
CA PHE A 38 -8.03 16.35 -11.22
C PHE A 38 -7.67 15.23 -10.22
N MET A 39 -7.70 13.97 -10.67
CA MET A 39 -7.30 12.83 -9.85
C MET A 39 -5.79 12.85 -9.56
N LEU A 40 -4.96 13.06 -10.58
CA LEU A 40 -3.50 13.06 -10.43
C LEU A 40 -2.94 14.35 -9.81
N ASN A 41 -3.71 15.43 -9.77
CA ASN A 41 -3.35 16.64 -9.04
C ASN A 41 -3.75 16.59 -7.55
N GLY A 42 -4.48 15.54 -7.13
CA GLY A 42 -4.94 15.40 -5.75
C GLY A 42 -6.14 16.27 -5.39
N GLU A 43 -6.74 16.96 -6.37
CA GLU A 43 -7.94 17.79 -6.20
C GLU A 43 -9.21 16.93 -5.97
N ARG A 44 -9.16 15.65 -6.32
CA ARG A 44 -10.20 14.66 -6.02
C ARG A 44 -9.63 13.41 -5.35
N THR A 45 -10.34 12.92 -4.34
CA THR A 45 -10.04 11.63 -3.71
C THR A 45 -10.30 10.49 -4.68
N LEU A 46 -9.31 9.62 -4.89
CA LEU A 46 -9.48 8.39 -5.67
C LEU A 46 -10.41 7.43 -4.93
N LYS A 47 -11.50 7.03 -5.60
CA LYS A 47 -12.38 5.96 -5.10
C LYS A 47 -11.67 4.60 -5.19
N PRO A 48 -12.00 3.62 -4.31
CA PRO A 48 -11.42 2.28 -4.37
C PRO A 48 -11.51 1.60 -5.74
N GLU A 49 -12.65 1.74 -6.43
CA GLU A 49 -12.88 1.23 -7.78
C GLU A 49 -11.83 1.73 -8.80
N ARG A 50 -11.40 2.99 -8.67
CA ARG A 50 -10.40 3.59 -9.55
C ARG A 50 -9.00 3.11 -9.23
N ILE A 51 -8.71 2.87 -7.95
CA ILE A 51 -7.45 2.27 -7.51
C ILE A 51 -7.32 0.85 -8.08
N GLU A 52 -8.39 0.06 -8.08
CA GLU A 52 -8.42 -1.26 -8.70
C GLU A 52 -8.16 -1.22 -10.21
N GLN A 53 -8.82 -0.29 -10.92
CA GLN A 53 -8.61 -0.13 -12.36
C GLN A 53 -7.17 0.29 -12.68
N LEU A 54 -6.59 1.21 -11.91
CA LEU A 54 -5.21 1.63 -12.06
C LEU A 54 -4.24 0.46 -11.84
N ALA A 55 -4.45 -0.35 -10.80
CA ALA A 55 -3.65 -1.55 -10.56
C ALA A 55 -3.71 -2.52 -11.74
N LYS A 56 -4.91 -2.77 -12.31
CA LYS A 56 -5.06 -3.61 -13.51
C LYS A 56 -4.32 -3.07 -14.73
N ILE A 57 -4.41 -1.76 -14.99
CA ILE A 57 -3.73 -1.11 -16.12
C ILE A 57 -2.20 -1.19 -15.97
N MET A 58 -1.71 -1.07 -14.74
CA MET A 58 -0.29 -1.15 -14.40
C MET A 58 0.23 -2.60 -14.27
N GLY A 59 -0.65 -3.61 -14.31
CA GLY A 59 -0.27 -5.02 -14.13
C GLY A 59 0.20 -5.38 -12.72
N ILE A 60 -0.16 -4.58 -11.70
CA ILE A 60 0.23 -4.80 -10.29
C ILE A 60 -1.00 -5.02 -9.41
N THR A 61 -0.77 -5.50 -8.18
CA THR A 61 -1.85 -5.65 -7.20
C THR A 61 -2.23 -4.31 -6.58
N THR A 62 -3.48 -4.20 -6.10
CA THR A 62 -3.95 -3.02 -5.35
C THR A 62 -3.12 -2.77 -4.09
N LYS A 63 -2.65 -3.84 -3.44
CA LYS A 63 -1.75 -3.77 -2.28
C LYS A 63 -0.44 -3.10 -2.63
N GLU A 64 0.19 -3.47 -3.75
CA GLU A 64 1.44 -2.86 -4.21
C GLU A 64 1.26 -1.39 -4.63
N LEU A 65 0.10 -1.05 -5.21
CA LEU A 65 -0.21 0.32 -5.60
C LEU A 65 -0.43 1.24 -4.39
N VAL A 66 -1.00 0.73 -3.30
CA VAL A 66 -1.30 1.49 -2.08
C VAL A 66 -0.14 1.51 -1.08
N GLN A 67 0.75 0.52 -1.14
CA GLN A 67 1.94 0.48 -0.28
C GLN A 67 2.85 1.66 -0.58
N SER A 68 3.29 2.39 0.44
CA SER A 68 4.39 3.34 0.30
C SER A 68 5.68 2.56 0.05
N ASP A 69 6.48 3.00 -0.92
CA ASP A 69 7.83 2.45 -1.17
C ASP A 69 8.82 2.74 -0.01
N ALA A 70 8.31 3.24 1.12
CA ALA A 70 9.03 3.40 2.38
C ALA A 70 9.47 2.07 2.99
N ILE A 71 9.03 0.93 2.44
CA ILE A 71 9.47 -0.38 2.88
C ILE A 71 10.16 -1.06 1.70
N LYS A 72 11.50 -1.04 1.73
CA LYS A 72 12.45 -2.08 1.28
C LYS A 72 13.70 -1.47 0.64
N LYS A 73 14.62 -1.01 1.49
CA LYS A 73 16.04 -1.14 1.17
C LYS A 73 16.91 -1.62 2.33
N ASP A 74 16.46 -1.47 3.59
CA ASP A 74 17.28 -1.82 4.76
C ASP A 74 16.56 -2.50 5.95
N GLN A 75 15.29 -2.89 5.83
CA GLN A 75 14.65 -3.59 6.95
C GLN A 75 15.05 -5.07 6.98
N LEU A 76 15.98 -5.39 7.88
CA LEU A 76 16.24 -6.75 8.34
C LEU A 76 14.90 -7.40 8.74
N THR A 77 14.53 -8.46 8.03
CA THR A 77 13.33 -9.23 8.35
C THR A 77 13.70 -10.32 9.35
N VAL A 78 13.03 -10.34 10.49
CA VAL A 78 13.18 -11.41 11.48
C VAL A 78 12.12 -12.46 11.18
N ASN A 79 12.56 -13.65 10.76
CA ASN A 79 11.70 -14.80 10.55
C ASN A 79 11.87 -15.77 11.70
N LEU A 80 10.77 -16.14 12.36
CA LEU A 80 10.77 -17.24 13.34
C LEU A 80 10.95 -18.56 12.57
N ARG A 81 11.97 -19.34 12.93
CA ARG A 81 12.21 -20.66 12.35
C ARG A 81 11.58 -21.75 13.22
N GLY A 82 10.92 -22.71 12.59
CA GLY A 82 10.28 -23.85 13.25
C GLY A 82 8.77 -23.87 13.05
N GLU A 83 8.15 -24.97 13.48
CA GLU A 83 6.71 -25.20 13.38
C GLU A 83 6.11 -25.46 14.76
N LEU A 84 4.88 -24.98 14.96
CA LEU A 84 4.12 -25.25 16.17
C LEU A 84 3.36 -26.57 15.99
N SER A 85 3.83 -27.62 16.64
CA SER A 85 3.28 -28.97 16.48
C SER A 85 2.04 -29.25 17.34
N ASN A 86 1.70 -28.38 18.30
CA ASN A 86 0.55 -28.62 19.17
C ASN A 86 -0.23 -27.34 19.54
N ARG A 87 -1.46 -27.52 20.03
CA ARG A 87 -2.37 -26.42 20.40
C ARG A 87 -1.82 -25.55 21.54
N ARG A 88 -1.06 -26.15 22.46
CA ARG A 88 -0.48 -25.44 23.61
C ARG A 88 0.61 -24.47 23.16
N SER A 89 1.53 -24.91 22.31
CA SER A 89 2.61 -24.07 21.78
C SER A 89 2.06 -22.88 20.98
N LYS A 90 0.97 -23.07 20.24
CA LYS A 90 0.28 -21.97 19.55
C LYS A 90 -0.26 -20.93 20.53
N ARG A 91 -0.94 -21.37 21.59
CA ARG A 91 -1.45 -20.48 22.64
C ARG A 91 -0.33 -19.72 23.35
N GLU A 92 0.79 -20.38 23.66
CA GLU A 92 1.94 -19.73 24.29
C GLU A 92 2.56 -18.65 23.38
N LEU A 93 2.64 -18.90 22.07
CA LEU A 93 3.10 -17.88 21.11
C LEU A 93 2.12 -16.70 21.01
N ASP A 94 0.81 -16.96 20.98
CA ASP A 94 -0.22 -15.91 20.98
C ASP A 94 -0.14 -15.06 22.26
N SER A 95 0.09 -15.69 23.43
CA SER A 95 0.30 -14.99 24.70
C SER A 95 1.56 -14.12 24.69
N LEU A 96 2.65 -14.62 24.10
CA LEU A 96 3.88 -13.86 23.95
C LEU A 96 3.67 -12.62 23.05
N LEU A 97 2.97 -12.79 21.92
CA LEU A 97 2.63 -11.69 21.03
C LEU A 97 1.77 -10.62 21.73
N PHE A 98 0.80 -11.06 22.54
CA PHE A 98 -0.02 -10.15 23.35
C PHE A 98 0.85 -9.33 24.32
N ALA A 99 1.74 -9.97 25.08
CA ALA A 99 2.61 -9.28 26.03
C ALA A 99 3.54 -8.25 25.36
N ILE A 100 4.06 -8.57 24.16
CA ILE A 100 4.88 -7.62 23.39
C ILE A 100 4.06 -6.40 22.97
N ASN A 101 2.84 -6.61 22.45
CA ASN A 101 1.98 -5.52 22.03
C ASN A 101 1.54 -4.64 23.20
N ASP A 102 1.24 -5.25 24.35
CA ASP A 102 0.90 -4.54 25.58
C ASP A 102 2.05 -3.65 26.05
N TYR A 103 3.27 -4.19 26.10
CA TYR A 103 4.46 -3.42 26.44
C TYR A 103 4.70 -2.25 25.48
N LEU A 104 4.56 -2.47 24.16
CA LEU A 104 4.70 -1.41 23.17
C LEU A 104 3.66 -0.31 23.37
N GLY A 105 2.40 -0.68 23.60
CA GLY A 105 1.32 0.26 23.88
C GLY A 105 1.57 1.10 25.14
N LEU A 106 2.02 0.47 26.22
CA LEU A 106 2.39 1.17 27.46
C LEU A 106 3.58 2.11 27.25
N LYS A 107 4.60 1.68 26.51
CA LYS A 107 5.79 2.50 26.22
C LYS A 107 5.44 3.76 25.42
N GLU A 108 4.46 3.69 24.54
CA GLU A 108 3.99 4.86 23.77
C GLU A 108 3.26 5.89 24.64
N GLN A 109 2.62 5.47 25.74
CA GLN A 109 1.89 6.35 26.66
C GLN A 109 2.80 7.06 27.68
N VAL A 110 4.06 6.63 27.83
CA VAL A 110 5.04 7.20 28.78
C VAL A 110 5.93 8.27 28.11
N LYS A 111 5.65 8.64 26.85
CA LYS A 111 6.28 9.78 26.15
C LYS A 111 5.40 11.02 26.22
#